data_AF-A0A7J9GZC7-F1
#
_entry.id   AF-A0A7J9GZC7-F1
#
_cell.length_a   1.000
_cell.length_b   1.000
_cell.length_c   1.000
_cell.angle_alpha   90.00
_cell.angle_beta   90.00
_cell.angle_gamma   90.00
#
_symmetry.space_group_name_H-M   'P 1'
#
loop_
_entity.id
_entity.type
_entity.pdbx_description
1 polymer ?
#
loop_
_entity_poly.entity_id
_entity_poly.type
_entity_poly.pdbx_seq_one_letter_code
_entity_poly.pdbx_strand_id
1 'polypeptide(L)'
;MLESLLEITDAEAAVDRTGKMEAKNQAMDFIHEVGWLLHGSQLKSRLGHLDPNSEPFSLRRFKWLMEFSMDHEWCAVVKKLLNVLLDGVVGSGEHPSLNLALTEMGLLHRAVRKNCRPLVELLLRFIPEKGSSRLGLENEMAAGGIHESFLFRPDALGPSGLTPLHIAAGKDDSEDILDALTDDPGKVIPYSFISERSRKGT
;
A
#
# COMPACT_ATOMS: atom_id res chain seq x y z
N MET A 1 -0.16 12.66 -14.10
CA MET A 1 1.01 11.77 -14.31
C MET A 1 2.26 12.50 -13.80
N LEU A 2 3.33 11.80 -13.42
CA LEU A 2 4.59 12.46 -12.97
C LEU A 2 5.09 13.52 -13.94
N GLU A 3 4.98 13.22 -15.24
CA GLU A 3 5.43 14.08 -16.34
C GLU A 3 4.75 15.46 -16.33
N SER A 4 3.43 15.51 -16.04
CA SER A 4 2.68 16.77 -15.98
C SER A 4 3.08 17.65 -14.78
N LEU A 5 3.76 17.09 -13.78
CA LEU A 5 4.29 17.84 -12.64
C LEU A 5 5.70 18.40 -12.93
N LEU A 6 6.39 17.84 -13.92
CA LEU A 6 7.76 18.20 -14.32
C LEU A 6 7.79 19.20 -15.49
N GLU A 7 6.73 19.23 -16.28
CA GLU A 7 6.58 20.11 -17.45
C GLU A 7 6.13 21.52 -17.02
N ILE A 8 7.08 22.46 -16.95
CA ILE A 8 6.81 23.89 -16.77
C ILE A 8 6.81 24.53 -18.15
N THR A 9 5.68 25.10 -18.59
CA THR A 9 5.62 25.94 -19.80
C THR A 9 5.85 27.41 -19.43
N ASP A 10 6.66 28.13 -20.20
CA ASP A 10 7.11 29.52 -19.94
C ASP A 10 5.99 30.59 -19.89
N ALA A 11 4.72 30.22 -20.10
CA ALA A 11 3.60 31.12 -20.35
C ALA A 11 2.75 31.51 -19.12
N GLU A 12 3.18 31.21 -17.89
CA GLU A 12 2.29 31.31 -16.71
C GLU A 12 2.67 32.36 -15.66
N ALA A 13 1.61 32.90 -15.02
CA ALA A 13 1.62 34.01 -14.08
C ALA A 13 2.44 33.71 -12.79
N ALA A 14 2.97 34.75 -12.15
CA ALA A 14 3.97 34.63 -11.08
C ALA A 14 3.55 33.77 -9.86
N VAL A 15 2.26 33.73 -9.50
CA VAL A 15 1.76 32.91 -8.38
C VAL A 15 1.62 31.43 -8.77
N ASP A 16 1.18 31.16 -9.99
CA ASP A 16 1.08 29.81 -10.57
C ASP A 16 2.48 29.20 -10.78
N ARG A 17 3.46 30.05 -11.13
CA ARG A 17 4.86 29.68 -11.28
C ARG A 17 5.49 29.17 -9.97
N THR A 18 5.21 29.81 -8.83
CA THR A 18 5.76 29.36 -7.53
C THR A 18 5.19 28.01 -7.11
N GLY A 19 3.87 27.81 -7.22
CA GLY A 19 3.24 26.53 -6.89
C GLY A 19 3.71 25.39 -7.81
N LYS A 20 3.88 25.65 -9.10
CA LYS A 20 4.44 24.67 -10.06
C LYS A 20 5.90 24.35 -9.78
N MET A 21 6.70 25.33 -9.39
CA MET A 21 8.10 25.11 -9.02
C MET A 21 8.22 24.25 -7.75
N GLU A 22 7.35 24.46 -6.76
CA GLU A 22 7.29 23.62 -5.55
C GLU A 22 6.87 22.19 -5.87
N ALA A 23 5.84 22.00 -6.70
CA ALA A 23 5.41 20.68 -7.15
C ALA A 23 6.55 19.96 -7.89
N LYS A 24 7.23 20.66 -8.80
CA LYS A 24 8.41 20.12 -9.49
C LYS A 24 9.51 19.71 -8.53
N ASN A 25 9.83 20.53 -7.53
CA ASN A 25 10.85 20.20 -6.53
C ASN A 25 10.46 18.92 -5.75
N GLN A 26 9.20 18.79 -5.34
CA GLN A 26 8.68 17.59 -4.67
C GLN A 26 8.77 16.35 -5.56
N ALA A 27 8.47 16.45 -6.85
CA ALA A 27 8.64 15.34 -7.79
C ALA A 27 10.11 14.94 -7.96
N MET A 28 11.04 15.90 -8.01
CA MET A 28 12.47 15.61 -8.08
C MET A 28 12.96 14.92 -6.80
N ASP A 29 12.56 15.41 -5.64
CA ASP A 29 12.87 14.78 -4.35
C ASP A 29 12.30 13.36 -4.27
N PHE A 30 11.08 13.16 -4.77
CA PHE A 30 10.45 11.85 -4.88
C PHE A 30 11.27 10.89 -5.74
N ILE A 31 11.68 11.31 -6.94
CA ILE A 31 12.48 10.49 -7.86
C ILE A 31 13.83 10.14 -7.22
N HIS A 32 14.49 11.08 -6.56
CA HIS A 32 15.77 10.83 -5.88
C HIS A 32 15.63 9.80 -4.77
N GLU A 33 14.60 9.93 -3.92
CA GLU A 33 14.36 9.00 -2.81
C GLU A 33 13.94 7.60 -3.30
N VAL A 34 13.10 7.50 -4.34
CA VAL A 34 12.76 6.21 -4.98
C VAL A 34 13.99 5.58 -5.63
N GLY A 35 14.81 6.38 -6.31
CA GLY A 35 16.06 5.92 -6.92
C GLY A 35 17.01 5.31 -5.88
N TRP A 36 17.16 5.98 -4.74
CA TRP A 36 17.97 5.50 -3.62
C TRP A 36 17.40 4.21 -3.01
N LEU A 37 16.08 4.16 -2.76
CA LEU A 37 15.39 3.00 -2.22
C LEU A 37 15.57 1.76 -3.12
N LEU A 38 15.37 1.92 -4.43
CA LEU A 38 15.46 0.84 -5.39
C LEU A 38 16.90 0.37 -5.58
N HIS A 39 17.87 1.28 -5.61
CA HIS A 39 19.28 0.93 -5.65
C HIS A 39 19.67 0.05 -4.45
N GLY A 40 19.27 0.44 -3.24
CA GLY A 40 19.47 -0.36 -2.03
C GLY A 40 18.78 -1.72 -2.07
N SER A 41 17.55 -1.79 -2.60
CA SER A 41 16.81 -3.06 -2.74
C SER A 41 17.50 -4.05 -3.69
N GLN A 42 18.03 -3.57 -4.82
CA GLN A 42 18.75 -4.40 -5.78
C GLN A 42 20.07 -4.90 -5.22
N LEU A 43 20.80 -4.06 -4.47
CA LEU A 43 22.04 -4.47 -3.81
C LEU A 43 21.78 -5.57 -2.77
N LYS A 44 20.74 -5.44 -1.93
CA LYS A 44 20.33 -6.48 -0.98
C LYS A 44 19.96 -7.79 -1.67
N SER A 45 19.18 -7.73 -2.75
CA SER A 45 18.78 -8.91 -3.50
C SER A 45 19.97 -9.63 -4.16
N ARG A 46 20.98 -8.89 -4.65
CA ARG A 46 22.13 -9.45 -5.36
C ARG A 46 23.27 -9.89 -4.44
N LEU A 47 23.49 -9.21 -3.32
CA LEU A 47 24.64 -9.42 -2.43
C LEU A 47 24.27 -10.15 -1.14
N GLY A 48 22.97 -10.34 -0.86
CA GLY A 48 22.50 -10.98 0.36
C GLY A 48 22.84 -10.15 1.61
N HIS A 49 23.04 -10.82 2.75
CA HIS A 49 23.38 -10.20 4.04
C HIS A 49 24.87 -9.85 4.18
N LEU A 50 25.64 -9.89 3.08
CA LEU A 50 27.11 -9.76 3.10
C LEU A 50 27.62 -8.32 3.05
N ASP A 51 26.74 -7.33 2.98
CA ASP A 51 27.14 -5.93 3.13
C ASP A 51 26.94 -5.44 4.57
N PRO A 52 28.00 -5.41 5.40
CA PRO A 52 27.94 -4.90 6.77
C PRO A 52 27.70 -3.38 6.86
N ASN A 53 27.69 -2.65 5.73
CA ASN A 53 27.53 -1.18 5.69
C ASN A 53 26.20 -0.70 5.07
N SER A 54 25.32 -1.62 4.64
CA SER A 54 24.02 -1.23 4.08
C SER A 54 23.05 -0.85 5.21
N GLU A 55 23.13 0.41 5.66
CA GLU A 55 22.17 0.99 6.60
C GLU A 55 20.74 0.85 6.02
N PRO A 56 19.78 0.33 6.80
CA PRO A 56 18.42 0.15 6.31
C PRO A 56 17.79 1.49 5.93
N PHE A 57 16.97 1.49 4.89
CA PHE A 57 16.28 2.71 4.47
C PHE A 57 15.37 3.23 5.59
N SER A 58 15.38 4.54 5.82
CA SER A 58 14.64 5.16 6.92
C SER A 58 13.13 5.02 6.72
N LEU A 59 12.43 4.50 7.73
CA LEU A 59 10.98 4.37 7.72
C LEU A 59 10.26 5.72 7.55
N ARG A 60 10.82 6.81 8.09
CA ARG A 60 10.26 8.15 7.94
C ARG A 60 10.25 8.59 6.47
N ARG A 61 11.35 8.37 5.75
CA ARG A 61 11.45 8.67 4.32
C ARG A 61 10.54 7.75 3.50
N PHE A 62 10.44 6.49 3.89
CA PHE A 62 9.53 5.54 3.23
C PHE A 62 8.06 5.93 3.41
N LYS A 63 7.66 6.37 4.61
CA LYS A 63 6.31 6.87 4.88
C LYS A 63 5.96 8.02 3.95
N TRP A 64 6.88 8.97 3.80
CA TRP A 64 6.70 10.09 2.88
C TRP A 64 6.53 9.63 1.43
N LEU A 65 7.37 8.72 0.93
CA LEU A 65 7.23 8.14 -0.41
C LEU A 65 5.89 7.45 -0.64
N MET A 66 5.43 6.67 0.35
CA MET A 66 4.15 5.98 0.30
C MET A 66 2.99 6.97 0.26
N GLU A 67 2.98 7.96 1.15
CA GLU A 67 1.93 8.99 1.21
C GLU A 67 1.90 9.81 -0.09
N PHE A 68 3.05 10.24 -0.60
CA PHE A 68 3.15 10.96 -1.87
C PHE A 68 2.58 10.14 -3.03
N SER A 69 2.95 8.85 -3.12
CA SER A 69 2.44 7.95 -4.17
C SER A 69 0.93 7.73 -4.08
N MET A 70 0.39 7.66 -2.86
CA MET A 70 -1.05 7.50 -2.60
C MET A 70 -1.83 8.76 -2.98
N ASP A 71 -1.30 9.93 -2.64
CA ASP A 71 -1.93 11.22 -2.94
C ASP A 71 -1.98 11.50 -4.45
N HIS A 72 -1.04 10.92 -5.20
CA HIS A 72 -1.01 10.93 -6.67
C HIS A 72 -1.65 9.72 -7.35
N GLU A 73 -2.26 8.80 -6.60
CA GLU A 73 -3.01 7.65 -7.13
C GLU A 73 -2.18 6.67 -7.97
N TRP A 74 -0.86 6.61 -7.73
CA TRP A 74 0.06 5.75 -8.49
C TRP A 74 0.05 4.30 -8.01
N CYS A 75 -0.99 3.57 -8.40
CA CYS A 75 -1.23 2.17 -8.05
C CYS A 75 0.02 1.27 -8.20
N ALA A 76 0.69 1.32 -9.35
CA ALA A 76 1.87 0.50 -9.60
C ALA A 76 3.04 0.81 -8.65
N VAL A 77 3.21 2.09 -8.31
CA VAL A 77 4.27 2.55 -7.40
C VAL A 77 3.95 2.13 -5.97
N VAL A 78 2.69 2.33 -5.52
CA VAL A 78 2.22 1.87 -4.20
C VAL A 78 2.45 0.37 -4.03
N LYS A 79 2.07 -0.46 -5.02
CA LYS A 79 2.33 -1.90 -4.98
C LYS A 79 3.82 -2.23 -4.88
N LYS A 80 4.66 -1.54 -5.67
CA LYS A 80 6.11 -1.78 -5.63
C LYS A 80 6.70 -1.39 -4.28
N LEU A 81 6.29 -0.27 -3.70
CA LEU A 81 6.74 0.18 -2.39
C LEU A 81 6.32 -0.80 -1.29
N LEU A 82 5.08 -1.33 -1.34
CA LEU A 82 4.64 -2.37 -0.41
C LEU A 82 5.52 -3.62 -0.51
N ASN A 83 5.83 -4.11 -1.71
CA ASN A 83 6.75 -5.26 -1.87
C ASN A 83 8.13 -4.97 -1.27
N VAL A 84 8.71 -3.78 -1.53
CA VAL A 84 10.02 -3.39 -0.98
C VAL A 84 10.02 -3.31 0.55
N LEU A 85 8.91 -2.89 1.15
CA LEU A 85 8.73 -2.87 2.61
C LEU A 85 8.79 -4.29 3.18
N LEU A 86 8.09 -5.23 2.54
CA LEU A 86 8.05 -6.63 2.96
C LEU A 86 9.39 -7.33 2.78
N ASP A 87 10.15 -6.97 1.74
CA ASP A 87 11.49 -7.51 1.47
C ASP A 87 12.53 -7.09 2.52
N GLY A 88 12.13 -6.27 3.50
CA GLY A 88 12.98 -5.91 4.63
C GLY A 88 14.12 -4.96 4.25
N VAL A 89 13.97 -4.24 3.13
CA VAL A 89 14.89 -3.18 2.70
C VAL A 89 14.80 -1.99 3.67
N VAL A 90 13.59 -1.71 4.15
CA VAL A 90 13.27 -0.63 5.09
C VAL A 90 13.47 -1.10 6.53
N GLY A 91 14.07 -0.27 7.36
CA GLY A 91 14.22 -0.53 8.78
C GLY A 91 12.90 -0.33 9.52
N SER A 92 12.65 -1.07 10.61
CA SER A 92 11.48 -0.82 11.47
C SER A 92 11.55 0.54 12.18
N GLY A 93 12.74 1.17 12.20
CA GLY A 93 12.98 2.44 12.88
C GLY A 93 12.61 2.33 14.36
N GLU A 94 11.80 3.28 14.83
CA GLU A 94 11.26 3.35 16.20
C GLU A 94 10.01 2.48 16.40
N HIS A 95 9.41 1.95 15.34
CA HIS A 95 8.18 1.18 15.47
C HIS A 95 8.47 -0.25 15.95
N PRO A 96 7.64 -0.77 16.87
CA PRO A 96 7.76 -2.15 17.35
C PRO A 96 7.52 -3.20 16.25
N SER A 97 6.79 -2.84 15.19
CA SER A 97 6.66 -3.66 13.99
C SER A 97 6.29 -2.83 12.74
N LEU A 98 6.67 -3.34 11.56
CA LEU A 98 6.26 -2.75 10.26
C LEU A 98 4.73 -2.81 10.05
N ASN A 99 4.06 -3.81 10.62
CA ASN A 99 2.59 -3.91 10.64
C ASN A 99 1.94 -2.70 11.32
N LEU A 100 2.49 -2.29 12.47
CA LEU A 100 1.98 -1.14 13.19
C LEU A 100 2.19 0.13 12.36
N ALA A 101 3.36 0.30 11.75
CA ALA A 101 3.64 1.43 10.87
C ALA A 101 2.64 1.51 9.69
N LEU A 102 2.30 0.38 9.05
CA LEU A 102 1.29 0.33 7.99
C LEU A 102 -0.12 0.68 8.50
N THR A 103 -0.48 0.21 9.68
CA THR A 103 -1.78 0.51 10.32
C THR A 103 -1.89 2.00 10.62
N GLU A 104 -0.83 2.61 11.14
CA GLU A 104 -0.77 4.05 11.40
C GLU A 104 -0.81 4.90 10.12
N MET A 105 -0.24 4.42 9.02
CA MET A 105 -0.36 5.09 7.72
C MET A 105 -1.79 5.09 7.18
N GLY A 106 -2.63 4.11 7.59
CA GLY A 106 -4.04 4.04 7.22
C GLY A 106 -4.27 4.08 5.71
N LEU A 107 -3.46 3.33 4.94
CA LEU A 107 -3.42 3.42 3.47
C LEU A 107 -4.80 3.18 2.84
N LEU A 108 -5.54 2.17 3.30
CA LEU A 108 -6.89 1.88 2.81
C LEU A 108 -7.87 3.03 3.14
N HIS A 109 -7.83 3.57 4.35
CA HIS A 109 -8.63 4.74 4.73
C HIS A 109 -8.30 5.97 3.88
N ARG A 110 -7.02 6.18 3.54
CA ARG A 110 -6.59 7.27 2.65
C ARG A 110 -7.13 7.07 1.24
N ALA A 111 -7.04 5.87 0.67
CA ALA A 111 -7.61 5.55 -0.65
C ALA A 111 -9.12 5.80 -0.71
N VAL A 112 -9.85 5.42 0.35
CA VAL A 112 -11.30 5.67 0.45
C VAL A 112 -11.61 7.16 0.57
N ARG A 113 -10.89 7.91 1.41
CA ARG A 113 -11.08 9.37 1.51
C ARG A 113 -10.87 10.07 0.16
N LYS A 114 -9.94 9.55 -0.64
CA LYS A 114 -9.62 10.02 -2.00
C LYS A 114 -10.67 9.65 -3.05
N ASN A 115 -11.60 8.75 -2.76
CA ASN A 115 -12.51 8.15 -3.74
C ASN A 115 -11.77 7.43 -4.89
N CYS A 116 -10.62 6.82 -4.60
CA CYS A 116 -9.79 6.19 -5.62
C CYS A 116 -10.03 4.68 -5.67
N ARG A 117 -11.01 4.24 -6.46
CA ARG A 117 -11.37 2.82 -6.60
C ARG A 117 -10.19 1.92 -6.97
N PRO A 118 -9.32 2.26 -7.94
CA PRO A 118 -8.18 1.41 -8.30
C PRO A 118 -7.19 1.19 -7.13
N LEU A 119 -6.96 2.21 -6.29
CA LEU A 119 -6.13 2.07 -5.11
C LEU A 119 -6.79 1.19 -4.05
N VAL A 120 -8.10 1.33 -3.84
CA VAL A 120 -8.86 0.48 -2.90
C VAL A 120 -8.78 -0.98 -3.32
N GLU A 121 -9.08 -1.28 -4.59
CA GLU A 121 -9.00 -2.65 -5.12
C GLU A 121 -7.58 -3.22 -5.04
N LEU A 122 -6.56 -2.40 -5.34
CA LEU A 122 -5.16 -2.81 -5.24
C LEU A 122 -4.76 -3.18 -3.82
N LEU A 123 -5.19 -2.41 -2.82
CA LEU A 123 -4.86 -2.65 -1.42
C LEU A 123 -5.60 -3.89 -0.90
N LEU A 124 -6.90 -4.04 -1.18
CA LEU A 124 -7.68 -5.22 -0.76
C LEU A 124 -7.14 -6.52 -1.38
N ARG A 125 -6.69 -6.47 -2.63
CA ARG A 125 -6.15 -7.62 -3.37
C ARG A 125 -4.63 -7.73 -3.28
N PHE A 126 -4.00 -6.96 -2.40
CA PHE A 126 -2.54 -6.96 -2.32
C PHE A 126 -2.05 -8.30 -1.74
N ILE A 127 -1.37 -9.06 -2.57
CA ILE A 127 -0.69 -10.30 -2.19
C ILE A 127 0.82 -10.07 -2.34
N PRO A 128 1.62 -10.30 -1.29
CA PRO A 128 3.07 -10.19 -1.35
C PRO A 128 3.68 -11.08 -2.45
N GLU A 129 4.73 -10.60 -3.11
CA GLU A 129 5.49 -11.45 -4.04
C GLU A 129 6.15 -12.62 -3.27
N LYS A 130 6.11 -13.82 -3.88
CA LYS A 130 6.57 -15.07 -3.25
C LYS A 130 8.02 -14.93 -2.77
N GLY A 131 8.24 -15.04 -1.44
CA GLY A 131 9.56 -14.97 -0.81
C GLY A 131 9.68 -13.91 0.30
N SER A 132 8.68 -13.05 0.46
CA SER A 132 8.70 -11.95 1.41
C SER A 132 8.01 -12.32 2.74
N SER A 133 8.73 -13.02 3.64
CA SER A 133 8.19 -13.62 4.87
C SER A 133 8.29 -12.76 6.15
N ARG A 134 8.62 -11.46 6.05
CA ARG A 134 8.87 -10.64 7.26
C ARG A 134 7.64 -10.09 7.96
N LEU A 135 6.53 -9.91 7.26
CA LEU A 135 5.26 -9.66 7.93
C LEU A 135 4.71 -11.03 8.29
N GLY A 136 4.67 -11.38 9.58
CA GLY A 136 4.18 -12.66 10.08
C GLY A 136 2.72 -12.97 9.72
N LEU A 137 2.45 -13.23 8.44
CA LEU A 137 1.31 -13.99 7.92
C LEU A 137 1.34 -15.46 8.39
N GLU A 138 2.34 -15.82 9.21
CA GLU A 138 2.56 -17.17 9.73
C GLU A 138 1.76 -17.46 11.01
N ASN A 139 1.22 -16.44 11.70
CA ASN A 139 0.58 -16.64 13.01
C ASN A 139 -0.88 -17.13 13.00
N GLU A 140 -1.42 -17.52 11.84
CA GLU A 140 -2.67 -18.30 11.75
C GLU A 140 -2.45 -19.63 10.97
N MET A 141 -1.19 -20.07 10.80
CA MET A 141 -0.87 -21.40 10.20
C MET A 141 -0.86 -22.54 11.23
N ALA A 142 -1.65 -22.42 12.30
CA ALA A 142 -1.80 -23.46 13.32
C ALA A 142 -3.24 -23.96 13.48
N ALA A 143 -4.09 -23.87 12.45
CA ALA A 143 -5.33 -24.64 12.37
C ALA A 143 -5.92 -24.63 10.94
N GLY A 144 -5.49 -25.59 10.11
CA GLY A 144 -6.26 -26.07 8.95
C GLY A 144 -6.94 -25.03 8.05
N GLY A 145 -6.17 -24.43 7.14
CA GLY A 145 -6.71 -23.67 6.01
C GLY A 145 -5.67 -22.71 5.44
N ILE A 146 -5.47 -22.72 4.13
CA ILE A 146 -4.62 -21.73 3.43
C ILE A 146 -5.39 -20.41 3.43
N HIS A 147 -5.40 -19.72 4.57
CA HIS A 147 -5.89 -18.35 4.66
C HIS A 147 -4.69 -17.44 4.40
N GLU A 148 -4.54 -17.01 3.14
CA GLU A 148 -3.74 -15.83 2.82
C GLU A 148 -4.31 -14.68 3.67
N SER A 149 -3.60 -14.29 4.73
CA SER A 149 -4.05 -13.21 5.61
C SER A 149 -3.88 -11.90 4.87
N PHE A 150 -4.98 -11.38 4.32
CA PHE A 150 -4.99 -10.09 3.65
C PHE A 150 -4.49 -8.98 4.59
N LEU A 151 -3.51 -8.21 4.12
CA LEU A 151 -2.88 -7.12 4.90
C LEU A 151 -3.82 -5.94 5.14
N PHE A 152 -4.73 -5.70 4.21
CA PHE A 152 -5.69 -4.61 4.26
C PHE A 152 -7.09 -5.20 4.31
N ARG A 153 -7.89 -4.76 5.29
CA ARG A 153 -9.26 -5.23 5.46
C ARG A 153 -10.24 -4.07 5.56
N PRO A 154 -11.45 -4.21 5.00
CA PRO A 154 -12.47 -3.16 5.05
C PRO A 154 -13.09 -2.99 6.45
N ASP A 155 -12.88 -3.94 7.36
CA ASP A 155 -13.32 -3.90 8.77
C ASP A 155 -12.23 -3.41 9.74
N ALA A 156 -11.00 -3.16 9.25
CA ALA A 156 -9.90 -2.72 10.10
C ALA A 156 -10.11 -1.28 10.60
N LEU A 157 -9.89 -1.07 11.90
CA LEU A 157 -9.91 0.27 12.50
C LEU A 157 -8.65 1.04 12.09
N GLY A 158 -8.85 2.27 11.60
CA GLY A 158 -7.76 3.17 11.27
C GLY A 158 -7.38 4.07 12.45
N PRO A 159 -6.45 5.02 12.23
CA PRO A 159 -5.99 5.97 13.26
C PRO A 159 -7.12 6.80 13.89
N SER A 160 -8.20 7.04 13.15
CA SER A 160 -9.37 7.78 13.64
C SER A 160 -10.42 6.90 14.35
N GLY A 161 -10.14 5.61 14.57
CA GLY A 161 -11.10 4.66 15.12
C GLY A 161 -12.28 4.34 14.20
N LEU A 162 -12.24 4.80 12.94
CA LEU A 162 -13.23 4.49 11.91
C LEU A 162 -12.72 3.40 10.99
N THR A 163 -13.62 2.58 10.47
CA THR A 163 -13.29 1.63 9.39
C THR A 163 -13.38 2.33 8.03
N PRO A 164 -12.70 1.80 6.99
CA PRO A 164 -12.86 2.30 5.62
C PRO A 164 -14.32 2.33 5.18
N LEU A 165 -15.13 1.34 5.60
CA LEU A 165 -16.56 1.29 5.31
C LEU A 165 -17.34 2.46 5.93
N HIS A 166 -17.03 2.85 7.17
CA HIS A 166 -17.65 4.02 7.80
C HIS A 166 -17.32 5.31 7.03
N ILE A 167 -16.09 5.45 6.53
CA ILE A 167 -15.67 6.63 5.77
C ILE A 167 -16.41 6.70 4.43
N ALA A 168 -16.52 5.58 3.72
CA ALA A 168 -17.23 5.52 2.45
C ALA A 168 -18.72 5.83 2.65
N ALA A 169 -19.39 5.19 3.62
CA ALA A 169 -20.82 5.40 3.86
C ALA A 169 -21.20 6.85 4.21
N GLY A 170 -20.27 7.64 4.76
CA GLY A 170 -20.48 9.05 5.07
C GLY A 170 -20.05 10.04 3.98
N LYS A 171 -19.63 9.56 2.80
CA LYS A 171 -19.09 10.39 1.72
C LYS A 171 -20.01 10.31 0.49
N ASP A 172 -20.37 11.47 -0.05
CA ASP A 172 -21.14 11.57 -1.29
C ASP A 172 -20.36 10.96 -2.48
N ASP A 173 -21.09 10.43 -3.46
CA ASP A 173 -20.57 9.83 -4.70
C ASP A 173 -19.51 8.72 -4.49
N SER A 174 -19.69 7.89 -3.47
CA SER A 174 -18.76 6.79 -3.13
C SER A 174 -19.36 5.39 -3.30
N GLU A 175 -20.45 5.26 -4.06
CA GLU A 175 -21.14 3.99 -4.34
C GLU A 175 -20.20 2.94 -4.92
N ASP A 176 -19.33 3.33 -5.85
CA ASP A 176 -18.34 2.47 -6.48
C ASP A 176 -17.23 2.00 -5.52
N ILE A 177 -16.90 2.82 -4.51
CA ILE A 177 -15.99 2.47 -3.43
C ILE A 177 -16.66 1.52 -2.43
N LEU A 178 -17.94 1.76 -2.11
CA LEU A 178 -18.73 0.87 -1.26
C LEU A 178 -18.85 -0.52 -1.88
N ASP A 179 -19.11 -0.59 -3.18
CA ASP A 179 -19.09 -1.85 -3.94
C ASP A 179 -17.73 -2.54 -3.81
N ALA A 180 -16.62 -1.83 -4.06
CA ALA A 180 -15.28 -2.40 -3.93
C ALA A 180 -14.93 -2.90 -2.52
N LEU A 181 -15.42 -2.22 -1.46
CA LEU A 181 -15.21 -2.61 -0.07
C LEU A 181 -16.13 -3.76 0.37
N THR A 182 -17.26 -3.97 -0.31
CA THR A 182 -18.23 -5.04 0.00
C THR A 182 -17.94 -6.31 -0.80
N ASP A 183 -17.43 -6.18 -2.03
CA ASP A 183 -16.85 -7.24 -2.88
C ASP A 183 -15.44 -7.66 -2.42
N ASP A 184 -15.18 -7.61 -1.11
CA ASP A 184 -13.88 -7.93 -0.51
C ASP A 184 -13.53 -9.42 -0.75
N PRO A 185 -12.42 -9.73 -1.43
CA PRO A 185 -11.97 -11.10 -1.66
C PRO A 185 -11.78 -11.89 -0.35
N GLY A 186 -11.52 -11.22 0.77
CA GLY A 186 -11.39 -11.83 2.09
C GLY A 186 -12.69 -12.36 2.71
N LYS A 187 -13.86 -11.92 2.22
CA LYS A 187 -15.18 -12.41 2.67
C LYS A 187 -15.67 -13.62 1.88
N VAL A 188 -15.05 -13.93 0.74
CA VAL A 188 -15.48 -15.02 -0.14
C VAL A 188 -14.79 -16.34 0.24
N ILE A 189 -15.14 -16.89 1.40
CA ILE A 189 -14.84 -18.28 1.78
C ILE A 189 -16.09 -19.12 1.46
N PRO A 190 -15.99 -20.36 0.96
CA PRO A 190 -15.88 -20.70 -0.46
C PRO A 190 -17.11 -21.50 -0.96
N TYR A 191 -17.47 -21.36 -2.23
CA TYR A 191 -18.48 -22.22 -2.90
C TYR A 191 -18.12 -23.72 -2.86
N SER A 192 -16.93 -24.12 -2.41
CA SER A 192 -16.55 -25.53 -2.20
C SER A 192 -17.35 -26.23 -1.09
N PHE A 193 -18.02 -25.51 -0.19
CA PHE A 193 -18.93 -26.13 0.78
C PHE A 193 -20.31 -26.52 0.22
N ILE A 194 -20.74 -25.93 -0.91
CA ILE A 194 -22.05 -26.24 -1.50
C ILE A 194 -22.00 -27.50 -2.38
N SER A 195 -20.81 -27.86 -2.89
CA SER A 195 -20.63 -29.03 -3.76
C SER A 195 -20.59 -30.37 -2.98
N GLU A 196 -20.18 -30.37 -1.71
CA GLU A 196 -20.13 -31.61 -0.91
C GLU A 196 -21.47 -32.01 -0.28
N ARG A 197 -22.40 -31.07 -0.09
CA ARG A 197 -23.75 -31.40 0.41
C ARG A 197 -24.66 -31.99 -0.67
N SER A 198 -24.37 -31.74 -1.95
CA SER A 198 -25.13 -32.31 -3.07
C SER A 198 -24.70 -33.73 -3.46
N ARG A 199 -23.64 -34.29 -2.86
CA ARG A 199 -23.14 -35.66 -3.12
C ARG A 199 -23.45 -36.69 -2.02
N LYS A 200 -24.13 -36.30 -0.93
CA LYS A 200 -24.55 -37.22 0.14
C LYS A 200 -26.07 -37.45 0.18
N GLY A 201 -26.74 -37.30 -0.96
CA GLY A 201 -28.15 -37.58 -1.15
C GLY A 201 -28.37 -38.64 -2.23
N THR A 202 -27.90 -39.86 -1.97
CA THR A 202 -28.36 -41.10 -2.60
C THR A 202 -27.94 -42.26 -1.71
#